data_AF-A0AAW9J7Z7-F1
#
_entry.id   AF-A0AAW9J7Z7-F1
#
_cell.length_a   1.000
_cell.length_b   1.000
_cell.length_c   1.000
_cell.angle_alpha   90.00
_cell.angle_beta   90.00
_cell.angle_gamma   90.00
#
_symmetry.space_group_name_H-M   'P 1'
#
loop_
_entity.id
_entity.type
_entity.pdbx_description
1 polymer ?
#
loop_
_entity_poly.entity_id
_entity_poly.type
_entity_poly.pdbx_seq_one_letter_code
_entity_poly.pdbx_strand_id
1 'polypeptide(L)'
;YEDKIKTELNSINVNNIFTEPQNKETATCIGLSAVKLLKKDGDAVMVVLPSDHHIESEKVYIETLSQAVDIANKRRGIVTLGITPTRAETGYGYIEMGQRIQSEIPTYKVARFTEKPNLEVAKDFLLKGTYLWNSGMFEFRADVILREIEK
;
A
#
# COMPACT_ATOMS: atom_id res chain seq x y z
N TYR A 1 21.63 10.98 4.15
CA TYR A 1 20.76 9.80 3.93
C TYR A 1 20.98 9.20 2.56
N GLU A 2 21.03 10.01 1.50
CA GLU A 2 21.22 9.53 0.12
C GLU A 2 22.47 8.64 -0.08
N ASP A 3 23.63 9.01 0.45
CA ASP A 3 24.85 8.20 0.32
C ASP A 3 24.75 6.82 0.97
N LYS A 4 24.03 6.74 2.10
CA LYS A 4 23.72 5.47 2.76
C LYS A 4 22.84 4.60 1.87
N ILE A 5 21.77 5.18 1.30
CA ILE A 5 20.88 4.46 0.37
C ILE A 5 21.64 3.97 -0.87
N LYS A 6 22.52 4.79 -1.46
CA LYS A 6 23.37 4.37 -2.59
C LYS A 6 24.31 3.20 -2.24
N THR A 7 24.76 3.15 -0.99
CA THR A 7 25.64 2.09 -0.50
C THR A 7 24.86 0.78 -0.30
N GLU A 8 23.69 0.86 0.35
CA GLU A 8 22.82 -0.29 0.62
C GLU A 8 22.15 -0.83 -0.66
N LEU A 9 21.80 0.05 -1.60
CA LEU A 9 21.14 -0.26 -2.87
C LEU A 9 22.07 -0.07 -4.07
N ASN A 10 23.29 -0.62 -3.98
CA ASN A 10 24.35 -0.42 -4.98
C ASN A 10 24.02 -0.94 -6.40
N SER A 11 23.01 -1.79 -6.55
CA SER A 11 22.55 -2.34 -7.83
C SER A 11 21.48 -1.47 -8.52
N ILE A 12 20.91 -0.49 -7.82
CA ILE A 12 19.88 0.40 -8.36
C ILE A 12 20.53 1.56 -9.11
N ASN A 13 19.96 1.90 -10.28
CA ASN A 13 20.34 3.10 -11.02
C ASN A 13 20.09 4.34 -10.15
N VAL A 14 21.12 5.15 -9.92
CA VAL A 14 21.04 6.37 -9.10
C VAL A 14 19.95 7.35 -9.56
N ASN A 15 19.62 7.38 -10.85
CA ASN A 15 18.54 8.21 -11.39
C ASN A 15 17.13 7.76 -10.94
N ASN A 16 17.01 6.59 -10.31
CA ASN A 16 15.78 6.09 -9.70
C ASN A 16 15.72 6.37 -8.19
N ILE A 17 16.76 6.98 -7.59
CA ILE A 17 16.75 7.45 -6.21
C ILE A 17 16.24 8.89 -6.21
N PHE A 18 15.13 9.13 -5.53
CA PHE A 18 14.57 10.47 -5.38
C PHE A 18 14.78 10.97 -3.97
N THR A 19 15.33 12.17 -3.84
CA THR A 19 15.42 12.87 -2.56
C THR A 19 14.28 13.87 -2.43
N GLU A 20 13.70 13.90 -1.24
CA GLU A 20 12.72 14.91 -0.87
C GLU A 20 13.44 16.08 -0.18
N PRO A 21 13.09 17.33 -0.49
CA PRO A 21 13.72 18.49 0.14
C PRO A 21 13.37 18.63 1.63
N GLN A 22 12.28 17.99 2.07
CA GLN A 22 11.76 17.99 3.44
C GLN A 22 10.80 16.81 3.60
N ASN A 23 10.70 16.26 4.82
CA ASN A 23 9.70 15.25 5.13
C ASN A 23 8.30 15.90 5.18
N LYS A 24 7.42 15.49 4.27
CA LYS A 24 6.01 15.94 4.20
C LYS A 24 5.03 14.77 4.22
N GLU A 25 5.36 13.73 4.98
CA GLU A 25 4.56 12.51 5.11
C GLU A 25 4.38 11.74 3.78
N THR A 26 3.80 10.56 3.87
CA THR A 26 3.76 9.56 2.78
C THR A 26 3.01 10.02 1.53
N ALA A 27 1.95 10.82 1.67
CA ALA A 27 1.15 11.26 0.53
C ALA A 27 1.97 12.12 -0.46
N THR A 28 2.87 12.96 0.06
CA THR A 28 3.70 13.84 -0.77
C THR A 28 4.73 13.06 -1.58
N CYS A 29 5.39 12.07 -0.96
CA CYS A 29 6.39 11.24 -1.63
C CYS A 29 5.75 10.35 -2.72
N ILE A 30 4.54 9.82 -2.46
CA ILE A 30 3.75 9.07 -3.44
C ILE A 30 3.38 9.96 -4.62
N GLY A 31 2.84 11.16 -4.38
CA GLY A 31 2.45 12.09 -5.44
C GLY A 31 3.63 12.49 -6.33
N LEU A 32 4.77 12.83 -5.73
CA LEU A 32 6.00 13.13 -6.48
C LEU A 32 6.44 11.95 -7.35
N SER A 33 6.40 10.74 -6.80
CA SER A 33 6.77 9.52 -7.52
C SER A 33 5.82 9.25 -8.69
N ALA A 34 4.51 9.43 -8.50
CA ALA A 34 3.50 9.28 -9.55
C ALA A 34 3.74 10.24 -10.72
N VAL A 35 3.98 11.53 -10.46
CA VAL A 35 4.30 12.52 -11.51
C VAL A 35 5.55 12.13 -12.30
N LYS A 36 6.59 11.64 -11.60
CA LYS A 36 7.84 11.23 -12.26
C LYS A 36 7.65 9.98 -13.12
N LEU A 37 6.86 9.01 -12.66
CA LEU A 37 6.59 7.78 -13.40
C LEU A 37 5.75 8.04 -14.64
N LEU A 38 4.70 8.88 -14.54
CA LEU A 38 3.85 9.23 -15.70
C LEU A 38 4.60 9.93 -16.83
N LYS A 39 5.71 10.62 -16.54
CA LYS A 39 6.58 11.20 -17.58
C LYS A 39 7.35 10.15 -18.37
N LYS A 40 7.53 8.95 -17.82
CA LYS A 40 8.24 7.82 -18.46
C LYS A 40 7.27 6.82 -19.07
N ASP A 41 6.17 6.55 -18.39
CA ASP A 41 5.15 5.57 -18.76
C ASP A 41 3.76 6.07 -18.36
N GLY A 42 2.91 6.38 -19.35
CA GLY A 42 1.56 6.89 -19.14
C GLY A 42 0.58 5.88 -18.53
N ASP A 43 0.94 4.59 -18.53
CA ASP A 43 0.16 3.50 -17.96
C ASP A 43 0.78 2.91 -16.68
N ALA A 44 1.79 3.60 -16.11
CA ALA A 44 2.54 3.13 -14.96
C ALA A 44 1.64 2.70 -13.78
N VAL A 45 1.86 1.48 -13.30
CA VAL A 45 1.34 0.98 -12.03
C VAL A 45 2.41 1.11 -10.96
N MET A 46 2.05 1.72 -9.84
CA MET A 46 2.92 1.90 -8.68
C MET A 46 2.65 0.82 -7.65
N VAL A 47 3.73 0.31 -7.06
CA VAL A 47 3.71 -0.51 -5.84
C VAL A 47 4.43 0.29 -4.77
N VAL A 48 3.72 0.64 -3.70
CA VAL A 48 4.23 1.44 -2.59
C VAL A 48 4.51 0.51 -1.41
N LEU A 49 5.78 0.43 -1.01
CA LEU A 49 6.27 -0.49 0.01
C LEU A 49 7.01 0.28 1.11
N PRO A 50 6.65 0.11 2.39
CA PRO A 50 7.48 0.52 3.51
C PRO A 50 8.80 -0.25 3.52
N SER A 51 9.92 0.44 3.77
CA SER A 51 11.26 -0.16 3.71
C SER A 51 11.66 -0.95 4.95
N ASP A 52 10.86 -0.88 6.02
CA ASP A 52 11.15 -1.34 7.38
C ASP A 52 10.23 -2.50 7.83
N HIS A 53 9.47 -3.08 6.92
CA HIS A 53 8.65 -4.26 7.20
C HIS A 53 9.45 -5.56 7.01
N HIS A 54 9.14 -6.56 7.85
CA HIS A 54 9.63 -7.92 7.71
C HIS A 54 8.53 -8.84 7.16
N ILE A 55 8.84 -9.57 6.10
CA ILE A 55 7.91 -10.49 5.43
C ILE A 55 8.61 -11.84 5.30
N GLU A 56 8.08 -12.87 5.97
CA GLU A 56 8.71 -14.19 6.00
C GLU A 56 8.45 -15.00 4.72
N SER A 57 7.23 -14.94 4.19
CA SER A 57 6.79 -15.78 3.07
C SER A 57 6.88 -15.04 1.73
N GLU A 58 8.07 -15.02 1.13
CA GLU A 58 8.34 -14.33 -0.13
C GLU A 58 7.40 -14.77 -1.27
N LYS A 59 7.21 -16.08 -1.45
CA LYS A 59 6.36 -16.61 -2.53
C LYS A 59 4.92 -16.08 -2.45
N VAL A 60 4.30 -16.20 -1.28
CA VAL A 60 2.92 -15.74 -1.04
C VAL A 60 2.83 -14.22 -1.22
N TYR A 61 3.84 -13.49 -0.77
CA TYR A 61 3.92 -12.05 -0.93
C TYR A 61 3.98 -11.62 -2.40
N ILE A 62 4.84 -12.24 -3.21
CA ILE A 62 4.96 -11.94 -4.64
C ILE A 62 3.68 -12.29 -5.40
N GLU A 63 3.04 -13.43 -5.09
CA GLU A 63 1.75 -13.81 -5.69
C GLU A 63 0.65 -12.79 -5.32
N THR A 64 0.64 -12.33 -4.07
CA THR A 64 -0.31 -11.32 -3.57
C THR A 64 -0.12 -9.97 -4.26
N LEU A 65 1.13 -9.49 -4.35
CA LEU A 65 1.48 -8.26 -5.07
C LEU A 65 1.10 -8.34 -6.54
N SER A 66 1.39 -9.47 -7.20
CA SER A 66 1.07 -9.66 -8.61
C SER A 66 -0.43 -9.54 -8.86
N GLN A 67 -1.25 -10.17 -8.02
CA GLN A 67 -2.70 -10.03 -8.12
C GLN A 67 -3.17 -8.59 -7.84
N ALA A 68 -2.57 -7.91 -6.85
CA ALA A 68 -2.92 -6.54 -6.49
C ALA A 68 -2.61 -5.55 -7.65
N VAL A 69 -1.43 -5.67 -8.28
CA VAL A 69 -1.05 -4.92 -9.49
C VAL A 69 -2.05 -5.16 -10.62
N ASP A 70 -2.43 -6.41 -10.85
CA ASP A 70 -3.39 -6.79 -11.87
C ASP A 70 -4.76 -6.15 -11.65
N ILE A 71 -5.25 -6.16 -10.41
CA ILE A 71 -6.51 -5.54 -10.02
C ILE A 71 -6.43 -4.02 -10.18
N ALA A 72 -5.37 -3.40 -9.67
CA ALA A 72 -5.12 -1.96 -9.75
C ALA A 72 -5.14 -1.49 -11.20
N ASN A 73 -4.48 -2.23 -12.10
CA ASN A 73 -4.43 -1.89 -13.51
C ASN A 73 -5.79 -2.07 -14.21
N LYS A 74 -6.41 -3.26 -14.08
CA LYS A 74 -7.65 -3.61 -14.80
C LYS A 74 -8.87 -2.83 -14.31
N ARG A 75 -8.97 -2.59 -12.99
CA ARG A 75 -10.13 -1.93 -12.36
C ARG A 75 -9.91 -0.44 -12.12
N ARG A 76 -8.70 0.08 -12.36
CA ARG A 76 -8.32 1.48 -12.08
C ARG A 76 -8.64 1.88 -10.63
N GLY A 77 -8.39 0.97 -9.69
CA GLY A 77 -8.65 1.15 -8.27
C GLY A 77 -7.37 1.28 -7.45
N ILE A 78 -7.52 1.74 -6.22
CA ILE A 78 -6.49 1.68 -5.18
C ILE A 78 -6.65 0.34 -4.44
N VAL A 79 -5.60 -0.46 -4.46
CA VAL A 79 -5.51 -1.74 -3.77
C VAL A 79 -4.59 -1.58 -2.56
N THR A 80 -4.88 -2.32 -1.51
CA THR A 80 -4.06 -2.42 -0.30
C THR A 80 -4.02 -3.87 0.15
N LEU A 81 -3.01 -4.23 0.93
CA LEU A 81 -2.85 -5.56 1.47
C LEU A 81 -3.31 -5.60 2.93
N GLY A 82 -4.32 -6.42 3.20
CA GLY A 82 -4.85 -6.65 4.55
C GLY A 82 -4.15 -7.80 5.26
N ILE A 83 -3.84 -7.63 6.54
CA ILE A 83 -3.25 -8.67 7.40
C ILE A 83 -4.29 -9.12 8.42
N THR A 84 -4.44 -10.43 8.63
CA THR A 84 -5.35 -10.97 9.64
C THR A 84 -4.93 -10.50 11.05
N PRO A 85 -5.80 -9.77 11.78
CA PRO A 85 -5.47 -9.30 13.12
C PRO A 85 -5.34 -10.46 14.10
N THR A 86 -4.28 -10.44 14.91
CA THR A 86 -4.07 -11.43 16.00
C THR A 86 -4.26 -10.85 17.39
N ARG A 87 -4.40 -9.51 17.48
CA ARG A 87 -4.66 -8.76 18.72
C ARG A 87 -5.38 -7.45 18.43
N ALA A 88 -5.88 -6.79 19.46
CA ALA A 88 -6.42 -5.43 19.36
C ALA A 88 -5.27 -4.40 19.37
N GLU A 89 -4.61 -4.22 18.23
CA GLU A 89 -3.56 -3.21 18.05
C GLU A 89 -4.18 -1.83 17.80
N THR A 90 -3.69 -0.78 18.44
CA THR A 90 -4.19 0.60 18.27
C THR A 90 -3.27 1.47 17.41
N GLY A 91 -2.04 1.02 17.16
CA GLY A 91 -1.08 1.69 16.28
C GLY A 91 -1.33 1.47 14.78
N TYR A 92 -2.20 0.53 14.40
CA TYR A 92 -2.47 0.18 13.00
C TYR A 92 -3.79 0.75 12.50
N GLY A 93 -3.87 0.95 11.19
CA GLY A 93 -5.15 1.11 10.50
C GLY A 93 -5.89 -0.23 10.39
N TYR A 94 -7.21 -0.18 10.34
CA TYR A 94 -8.09 -1.32 10.11
C TYR A 94 -8.93 -1.10 8.86
N ILE A 95 -9.15 -2.19 8.13
CA ILE A 95 -9.88 -2.25 6.86
C ILE A 95 -11.05 -3.21 7.07
N GLU A 96 -12.27 -2.69 6.98
CA GLU A 96 -13.47 -3.52 6.97
C GLU A 96 -13.65 -4.17 5.58
N MET A 97 -13.69 -5.49 5.56
CA MET A 97 -13.98 -6.27 4.36
C MET A 97 -15.45 -6.08 3.97
N GLY A 98 -15.67 -5.58 2.75
CA GLY A 98 -16.97 -5.49 2.11
C GLY A 98 -17.25 -6.68 1.20
N GLN A 99 -17.83 -6.39 0.04
CA GLN A 99 -18.19 -7.42 -0.94
C GLN A 99 -16.94 -8.13 -1.47
N ARG A 100 -16.93 -9.47 -1.41
CA ARG A 100 -15.89 -10.30 -2.02
C ARG A 100 -15.90 -10.17 -3.54
N ILE A 101 -14.72 -10.05 -4.13
CA ILE A 101 -14.49 -10.06 -5.57
C ILE A 101 -13.94 -11.43 -5.95
N GLN A 102 -14.30 -11.95 -7.13
CA GLN A 102 -13.74 -13.19 -7.65
C GLN A 102 -12.27 -12.99 -8.04
N SER A 103 -11.40 -13.76 -7.40
CA SER A 103 -9.95 -13.76 -7.57
C SER A 103 -9.36 -15.02 -6.93
N GLU A 104 -8.10 -15.35 -7.25
CA GLU A 104 -7.41 -16.52 -6.70
C GLU A 104 -7.11 -16.32 -5.21
N ILE A 105 -6.49 -15.18 -4.87
CA ILE A 105 -6.23 -14.76 -3.49
C ILE A 105 -7.46 -13.97 -2.99
N PRO A 106 -7.96 -14.22 -1.76
CA PRO A 106 -9.13 -13.54 -1.21
C PRO A 106 -9.06 -12.01 -1.33
N THR A 107 -9.96 -11.43 -2.13
CA THR A 107 -10.04 -10.00 -2.38
C THR A 107 -11.42 -9.48 -2.07
N TYR A 108 -11.49 -8.30 -1.45
CA TYR A 108 -12.73 -7.67 -1.04
C TYR A 108 -12.71 -6.20 -1.46
N LYS A 109 -13.88 -5.65 -1.77
CA LYS A 109 -14.06 -4.20 -1.74
C LYS A 109 -13.87 -3.71 -0.31
N VAL A 110 -13.15 -2.61 -0.12
CA VAL A 110 -13.07 -1.96 1.18
C VAL A 110 -14.42 -1.34 1.50
N ALA A 111 -15.05 -1.76 2.60
CA ALA A 111 -16.28 -1.15 3.09
C ALA A 111 -15.98 0.12 3.89
N ARG A 112 -14.94 0.06 4.72
CA ARG A 112 -14.52 1.17 5.58
C ARG A 112 -13.04 1.08 5.90
N PHE A 113 -12.41 2.23 6.04
CA PHE A 113 -11.05 2.37 6.57
C PHE A 113 -11.12 3.12 7.90
N THR A 114 -10.36 2.67 8.91
CA THR A 114 -10.30 3.30 10.23
C THR A 114 -8.86 3.34 10.69
N GLU A 115 -8.27 4.53 10.75
CA GLU A 115 -6.87 4.70 11.17
C GLU A 115 -6.77 4.78 12.70
N LYS A 116 -5.92 3.94 13.29
CA LYS A 116 -5.52 3.98 14.70
C LYS A 116 -6.71 4.12 15.68
N PRO A 117 -7.63 3.13 15.70
CA PRO A 117 -8.76 3.16 16.62
C PRO A 117 -8.30 3.09 18.08
N ASN A 118 -9.17 3.50 19.00
CA ASN A 118 -8.96 3.24 20.42
C ASN A 118 -9.07 1.73 20.72
N LEU A 119 -8.63 1.33 21.92
CA LEU A 119 -8.56 -0.08 22.31
C LEU A 119 -9.93 -0.79 22.30
N GLU A 120 -11.00 -0.11 22.68
CA GLU A 120 -12.36 -0.68 22.71
C GLU A 120 -12.82 -1.00 21.29
N VAL A 121 -12.65 -0.05 20.37
CA VAL A 121 -13.00 -0.22 18.96
C VAL A 121 -12.14 -1.32 18.30
N ALA A 122 -10.84 -1.39 18.62
CA ALA A 122 -9.96 -2.44 18.11
C ALA A 122 -10.38 -3.85 18.57
N LYS A 123 -10.84 -3.98 19.83
CA LYS A 123 -11.40 -5.25 20.34
C LYS A 123 -12.67 -5.63 19.59
N ASP A 124 -13.57 -4.68 19.34
CA ASP A 124 -14.78 -4.91 18.57
C ASP A 124 -14.47 -5.37 17.13
N PHE A 125 -13.46 -4.78 16.49
CA PHE A 125 -13.02 -5.19 15.16
C PHE A 125 -12.54 -6.64 15.13
N LEU A 126 -11.76 -7.04 16.12
CA LEU A 126 -11.29 -8.42 16.26
C LEU A 126 -12.46 -9.38 16.49
N LEU A 127 -13.42 -9.01 17.34
CA LEU A 127 -14.61 -9.82 17.63
C LEU A 127 -15.52 -10.00 16.40
N LYS A 128 -15.66 -8.96 15.57
CA LYS A 128 -16.46 -9.03 14.34
C LYS A 128 -15.86 -9.98 13.30
N GLY A 129 -14.53 -10.15 13.28
CA GLY A 129 -13.84 -11.00 12.30
C GLY A 129 -13.94 -10.51 10.85
N THR A 130 -14.50 -9.31 10.62
CA THR A 130 -14.65 -8.70 9.29
C THR A 130 -13.60 -7.64 8.99
N TYR A 131 -12.63 -7.46 9.89
CA TYR A 131 -11.59 -6.44 9.76
C TYR A 131 -10.21 -7.06 9.56
N LEU A 132 -9.40 -6.39 8.73
CA LEU A 132 -7.99 -6.67 8.51
C LEU A 132 -7.15 -5.47 8.99
N TRP A 133 -5.90 -5.70 9.39
CA TRP A 133 -4.94 -4.61 9.56
C TRP A 133 -4.50 -4.07 8.21
N ASN A 134 -4.38 -2.76 8.10
CA ASN A 134 -3.73 -2.10 6.98
C ASN A 134 -2.21 -2.33 7.06
N SER A 135 -1.64 -2.94 6.02
CA SER A 135 -0.20 -3.16 5.94
C SER A 135 0.61 -1.92 5.57
N GLY A 136 -0.04 -0.80 5.19
CA GLY A 136 0.65 0.38 4.68
C GLY A 136 1.22 0.23 3.27
N MET A 137 0.99 -0.92 2.63
CA MET A 137 1.31 -1.16 1.23
C MET A 137 0.11 -0.86 0.34
N PHE A 138 0.39 -0.30 -0.83
CA PHE A 138 -0.64 0.11 -1.79
C PHE A 138 -0.21 -0.09 -3.23
N GLU A 139 -1.16 -0.50 -4.07
CA GLU A 139 -0.99 -0.67 -5.51
C GLU A 139 -2.06 0.12 -6.26
N PHE A 140 -1.63 0.95 -7.19
CA PHE A 140 -2.52 1.78 -8.00
C PHE A 140 -1.82 2.25 -9.27
N ARG A 141 -2.61 2.60 -10.29
CA ARG A 141 -2.05 3.36 -11.41
C ARG A 141 -1.65 4.76 -10.95
N ALA A 142 -0.53 5.27 -11.46
CA ALA A 142 -0.01 6.59 -11.10
C ALA A 142 -1.02 7.71 -11.44
N ASP A 143 -1.78 7.57 -12.53
CA ASP A 143 -2.81 8.55 -12.92
C ASP A 143 -4.08 8.48 -12.05
N VAL A 144 -4.32 7.35 -11.39
CA VAL A 144 -5.45 7.17 -10.47
C VAL A 144 -5.13 7.88 -9.15
N ILE A 145 -3.96 7.62 -8.56
CA ILE A 145 -3.60 8.23 -7.27
C ILE A 145 -3.50 9.75 -7.34
N LEU A 146 -2.98 10.32 -8.43
CA LEU A 146 -2.92 11.78 -8.58
C LEU A 146 -4.33 12.40 -8.59
N ARG A 147 -5.28 11.78 -9.30
CA ARG A 147 -6.67 12.23 -9.28
C ARG A 147 -7.32 12.13 -7.92
N GLU A 148 -6.97 11.13 -7.11
CA GLU A 148 -7.51 11.01 -5.75
C GLU A 148 -6.87 12.01 -4.77
N ILE A 149 -5.62 12.42 -4.99
CA ILE A 149 -4.94 13.47 -4.19
C ILE A 149 -5.50 14.87 -4.50
N GLU A 150 -5.98 15.12 -5.72
CA GLU A 150 -6.53 16.41 -6.14
C GLU A 150 -7.94 16.72 -5.60
N LYS A 151 -8.62 15.75 -4.99
CA LYS A 151 -9.97 15.90 -4.43
C LYS A 151 -9.96 16.49 -3.03
#